data_AF-A0A318ANL4-F1
#
_entry.id   AF-A0A318ANL4-F1
#
_cell.length_a   1.000
_cell.length_b   1.000
_cell.length_c   1.000
_cell.angle_alpha   90.00
_cell.angle_beta   90.00
_cell.angle_gamma   90.00
#
_symmetry.space_group_name_H-M   'P 1'
#
loop_
_entity.id
_entity.type
_entity.pdbx_description
1 polymer ?
#
loop_
_entity_poly.entity_id
_entity_poly.type
_entity_poly.pdbx_seq_one_letter_code
_entity_poly.pdbx_strand_id
1 'polypeptide(L)'
;MNLRRLLLRASLPALAAGLALPVLAQPLIATTPQTTAHPEAWPAAKSPASITDARTEAFITDLMKKMSVEEKVGQTIQGDIASMTPADLATYPLGSILAGGNSAPDGNDRATPKAWTDLIDAYRKEALAKRPGRTPIPLLFGIDAVHGHNNIVGATIFPHNVGLGAMRDPALIERIGQATAEEVAVAGGDWTFGPTVAVPRDDRWGRSYEGYGEDPEIVASYSGPMTQGLQGKLVPGKPIAPGRIAGSAKHFLADGGTHDGRDQGDALISEQELVSVHAQGYPPSIDAGILTVMASF
;
A
#
# COMPACT_ATOMS: atom_id res chain seq x y z
N MET A 1 -0.20 -32.45 75.12
CA MET A 1 -0.48 -31.24 74.31
C MET A 1 -1.93 -31.36 73.82
N ASN A 2 -2.99 -31.13 74.62
CA ASN A 2 -3.45 -29.90 75.28
C ASN A 2 -3.36 -28.65 74.36
N LEU A 3 -4.38 -27.82 74.12
CA LEU A 3 -5.82 -27.84 74.45
C LEU A 3 -6.43 -26.54 73.85
N ARG A 4 -7.62 -26.63 73.24
CA ARG A 4 -8.79 -25.71 73.38
C ARG A 4 -8.83 -24.25 72.83
N ARG A 5 -9.99 -24.00 72.20
CA ARG A 5 -11.00 -22.92 72.39
C ARG A 5 -10.68 -21.53 71.84
N LEU A 6 -11.46 -21.03 70.88
CA LEU A 6 -12.80 -20.40 71.03
C LEU A 6 -12.76 -19.21 71.99
N LEU A 7 -12.90 -18.00 71.45
CA LEU A 7 -13.56 -16.87 72.13
C LEU A 7 -14.02 -15.83 71.10
N LEU A 8 -15.34 -15.75 70.94
CA LEU A 8 -16.08 -14.58 70.47
C LEU A 8 -15.71 -13.37 71.34
N ARG A 9 -15.48 -12.21 70.72
CA ARG A 9 -15.79 -10.92 71.33
C ARG A 9 -16.46 -10.02 70.30
N ALA A 10 -17.71 -9.69 70.62
CA ALA A 10 -18.48 -8.64 70.00
C ALA A 10 -17.89 -7.28 70.39
N SER A 11 -17.83 -6.36 69.43
CA SER A 11 -17.70 -4.92 69.67
C SER A 11 -18.64 -4.19 68.71
N LEU A 12 -19.47 -3.32 69.31
CA LEU A 12 -20.54 -2.54 68.70
C LEU A 12 -20.09 -1.60 67.57
N PRO A 13 -20.99 -1.18 66.67
CA PRO A 13 -20.67 -0.29 65.57
C PRO A 13 -20.56 1.16 66.06
N ALA A 14 -19.46 1.84 65.72
CA ALA A 14 -19.38 3.29 65.80
C ALA A 14 -19.96 3.88 64.52
N LEU A 15 -21.15 4.46 64.64
CA LEU A 15 -21.85 5.19 63.59
C LEU A 15 -21.14 6.54 63.39
N ALA A 16 -20.23 6.64 62.42
CA ALA A 16 -19.67 7.91 61.98
C ALA A 16 -20.50 8.44 60.81
N ALA A 17 -21.41 9.36 61.10
CA ALA A 17 -22.13 10.14 60.10
C ALA A 17 -21.14 11.12 59.42
N GLY A 18 -20.48 10.66 58.38
CA GLY A 18 -19.74 11.52 57.46
C GLY A 18 -20.71 12.18 56.49
N LEU A 19 -20.86 13.50 56.58
CA LEU A 19 -21.55 14.33 55.59
C LEU A 19 -20.86 14.15 54.22
N ALA A 20 -21.43 13.31 53.36
CA ALA A 20 -21.04 13.22 51.96
C ALA A 20 -21.57 14.48 51.25
N LEU A 21 -20.68 15.45 51.02
CA LEU A 21 -20.93 16.50 50.02
C LEU A 21 -20.93 15.85 48.64
N PRO A 22 -21.96 16.04 47.80
CA PRO A 22 -21.92 15.56 46.44
C PRO A 22 -20.89 16.41 45.69
N VAL A 23 -19.69 15.88 45.50
CA VAL A 23 -18.79 16.37 44.47
C VAL A 23 -19.47 16.02 43.15
N LEU A 24 -20.13 17.01 42.55
CA LEU A 24 -20.55 16.95 41.16
C LEU A 24 -19.27 16.78 40.32
N ALA A 25 -18.93 15.53 40.02
CA ALA A 25 -17.96 15.23 38.99
C ALA A 25 -18.53 15.78 37.68
N GLN A 26 -18.07 16.97 37.29
CA GLN A 26 -18.27 17.43 35.93
C GLN A 26 -17.61 16.38 35.03
N PRO A 27 -18.33 15.80 34.06
CA PRO A 27 -17.66 14.97 33.08
C PRO A 27 -16.62 15.87 32.41
N LEU A 28 -15.34 15.54 32.58
CA LEU A 28 -14.33 16.00 31.63
C LEU A 28 -14.78 15.43 30.29
N ILE A 29 -15.47 16.25 29.50
CA ILE A 29 -15.58 16.04 28.07
C ILE A 29 -14.15 16.14 27.59
N ALA A 30 -13.49 15.00 27.46
CA ALA A 30 -12.24 14.91 26.73
C ALA A 30 -12.57 15.44 25.34
N THR A 31 -12.11 16.66 25.05
CA THR A 31 -12.12 17.19 23.69
C THR A 31 -11.35 16.18 22.86
N THR A 32 -12.05 15.48 21.96
CA THR A 32 -11.41 14.68 20.93
C THR A 32 -10.34 15.57 20.29
N PRO A 33 -9.07 15.15 20.26
CA PRO A 33 -8.05 15.90 19.53
C PRO A 33 -8.61 16.18 18.14
N GLN A 34 -8.61 17.45 17.74
CA GLN A 34 -9.11 17.83 16.44
C GLN A 34 -8.26 17.11 15.40
N THR A 35 -8.83 16.11 14.72
CA THR A 35 -8.25 15.43 13.55
C THR A 35 -8.38 16.33 12.33
N THR A 36 -7.95 17.58 12.47
CA THR A 36 -7.98 18.58 11.41
C THR A 36 -6.64 18.51 10.70
N ALA A 37 -6.62 18.05 9.46
CA ALA A 37 -5.44 18.22 8.61
C ALA A 37 -5.31 19.69 8.21
N HIS A 38 -4.08 20.15 8.03
CA HIS A 38 -3.72 21.50 7.59
C HIS A 38 -3.10 21.43 6.18
N PRO A 39 -3.89 21.31 5.08
CA PRO A 39 -3.34 21.13 3.73
C PRO A 39 -2.30 22.17 3.31
N GLU A 40 -2.39 23.38 3.84
CA GLU A 40 -1.42 24.46 3.65
C GLU A 40 -0.02 24.15 4.20
N ALA A 41 0.10 23.22 5.15
CA ALA A 41 1.35 22.75 5.71
C ALA A 41 2.01 21.64 4.88
N TRP A 42 1.28 21.04 3.93
CA TRP A 42 1.78 19.94 3.10
C TRP A 42 2.48 20.48 1.84
N PRO A 43 3.55 19.81 1.37
CA PRO A 43 4.21 20.19 0.13
C PRO A 43 3.25 20.06 -1.06
N ALA A 44 3.24 21.08 -1.92
CA ALA A 44 2.54 20.98 -3.19
C ALA A 44 3.27 20.00 -4.11
N ALA A 45 2.56 18.98 -4.57
CA ALA A 45 3.01 18.05 -5.61
C ALA A 45 1.94 17.95 -6.69
N LYS A 46 2.33 17.70 -7.93
CA LYS A 46 1.40 17.66 -9.05
C LYS A 46 1.78 16.58 -10.04
N SER A 47 0.88 15.61 -10.23
CA SER A 47 0.99 14.66 -11.32
C SER A 47 1.16 15.36 -12.66
N PRO A 48 2.07 14.89 -13.53
CA PRO A 48 2.35 15.54 -14.78
C PRO A 48 1.11 15.49 -15.68
N ALA A 49 0.90 16.55 -16.47
CA ALA A 49 -0.21 16.61 -17.41
C ALA A 49 -0.19 15.49 -18.47
N SER A 50 0.94 14.78 -18.59
CA SER A 50 1.11 13.62 -19.46
C SER A 50 0.45 12.33 -18.98
N ILE A 51 -0.13 12.30 -17.78
CA ILE A 51 -0.83 11.12 -17.25
C ILE A 51 -2.09 10.77 -18.06
N THR A 52 -2.72 11.76 -18.69
CA THR A 52 -3.96 11.60 -19.47
C THR A 52 -4.07 12.70 -20.54
N ASP A 53 -5.08 12.61 -21.39
CA ASP A 53 -5.48 13.68 -22.31
C ASP A 53 -7.01 13.77 -22.42
N ALA A 54 -7.52 14.86 -23.02
CA ALA A 54 -8.97 15.08 -23.13
C ALA A 54 -9.70 13.96 -23.89
N ARG A 55 -9.03 13.26 -24.81
CA ARG A 55 -9.61 12.15 -25.55
C ARG A 55 -9.76 10.91 -24.67
N THR A 56 -8.76 10.63 -23.85
CA THR A 56 -8.74 9.54 -22.88
C THR A 56 -9.80 9.78 -21.81
N GLU A 57 -9.90 10.99 -21.27
CA GLU A 57 -10.97 11.37 -20.31
C GLU A 57 -12.37 11.22 -20.89
N ALA A 58 -12.58 11.62 -22.16
CA ALA A 58 -13.85 11.42 -22.85
C ALA A 58 -14.17 9.93 -23.04
N PHE A 59 -13.16 9.12 -23.41
CA PHE A 59 -13.30 7.67 -23.52
C PHE A 59 -13.67 7.02 -22.18
N ILE A 60 -13.00 7.39 -21.08
CA ILE A 60 -13.31 6.90 -19.72
C ILE A 60 -14.74 7.26 -19.35
N THR A 61 -15.13 8.52 -19.59
CA THR A 61 -16.50 9.01 -19.33
C THR A 61 -17.54 8.19 -20.10
N ASP A 62 -17.30 7.91 -21.38
CA ASP A 62 -18.23 7.13 -22.21
C ASP A 62 -18.22 5.64 -21.89
N LEU A 63 -17.10 5.10 -21.39
CA LEU A 63 -17.02 3.74 -20.87
C LEU A 63 -17.87 3.61 -19.61
N MET A 64 -17.71 4.52 -18.64
CA MET A 64 -18.47 4.51 -17.38
C MET A 64 -19.98 4.65 -17.57
N LYS A 65 -20.44 5.31 -18.65
CA LYS A 65 -21.88 5.39 -18.98
C LYS A 65 -22.47 4.05 -19.42
N LYS A 66 -21.65 3.14 -19.96
CA LYS A 66 -22.06 1.80 -20.42
C LYS A 66 -22.06 0.77 -19.29
N MET A 67 -21.36 1.07 -18.19
CA MET A 67 -21.20 0.17 -17.07
C MET A 67 -22.41 0.18 -16.14
N SER A 68 -22.81 -1.01 -15.68
CA SER A 68 -23.73 -1.15 -14.55
C SER A 68 -23.09 -0.68 -13.23
N VAL A 69 -23.87 -0.59 -12.15
CA VAL A 69 -23.33 -0.27 -10.82
C VAL A 69 -22.39 -1.38 -10.34
N GLU A 70 -22.77 -2.64 -10.56
CA GLU A 70 -21.99 -3.82 -10.21
C GLU A 70 -20.65 -3.84 -10.94
N GLU A 71 -20.61 -3.45 -12.22
CA GLU A 71 -19.36 -3.33 -12.96
C GLU A 71 -18.48 -2.21 -12.40
N LYS A 72 -19.06 -1.07 -12.02
CA LYS A 72 -18.30 0.03 -11.39
C LYS A 72 -17.71 -0.38 -10.04
N VAL A 73 -18.49 -1.07 -9.21
CA VAL A 73 -18.01 -1.61 -7.93
C VAL A 73 -16.92 -2.66 -8.17
N GLY A 74 -17.10 -3.54 -9.16
CA GLY A 74 -16.08 -4.51 -9.57
C GLY A 74 -14.75 -3.84 -9.91
N GLN A 75 -14.77 -2.70 -10.60
CA GLN A 75 -13.54 -1.94 -10.90
C GLN A 75 -12.84 -1.33 -9.67
N THR A 76 -13.51 -1.25 -8.52
CA THR A 76 -12.89 -0.80 -7.26
C THR A 76 -12.39 -1.94 -6.37
N ILE A 77 -12.62 -3.19 -6.76
CA ILE A 77 -12.24 -4.37 -5.99
C ILE A 77 -11.03 -5.03 -6.66
N GLN A 78 -10.07 -5.39 -5.82
CA GLN A 78 -8.92 -6.22 -6.18
C GLN A 78 -9.02 -7.57 -5.46
N GLY A 79 -8.95 -8.66 -6.22
CA GLY A 79 -8.94 -10.02 -5.68
C GLY A 79 -7.53 -10.61 -5.64
N ASP A 80 -7.22 -11.45 -4.65
CA ASP A 80 -5.94 -12.17 -4.60
C ASP A 80 -6.07 -13.56 -5.25
N ILE A 81 -5.05 -14.00 -6.00
CA ILE A 81 -5.04 -15.33 -6.64
C ILE A 81 -5.13 -16.52 -5.67
N ALA A 82 -4.87 -16.32 -4.37
CA ALA A 82 -5.07 -17.34 -3.34
C ALA A 82 -6.54 -17.54 -2.97
N SER A 83 -7.41 -16.58 -3.27
CA SER A 83 -8.84 -16.58 -2.89
C SER A 83 -9.78 -16.57 -4.09
N MET A 84 -9.26 -16.38 -5.30
CA MET A 84 -10.05 -16.28 -6.52
C MET A 84 -9.41 -17.07 -7.65
N THR A 85 -10.24 -17.48 -8.60
CA THR A 85 -9.85 -18.14 -9.85
C THR A 85 -10.30 -17.31 -11.04
N PRO A 86 -9.76 -17.56 -12.26
CA PRO A 86 -10.25 -16.89 -13.45
C PRO A 86 -11.76 -17.00 -13.64
N ALA A 87 -12.35 -18.17 -13.40
CA ALA A 87 -13.78 -18.42 -13.57
C ALA A 87 -14.67 -17.54 -12.69
N ASP A 88 -14.18 -17.09 -11.53
CA ASP A 88 -14.92 -16.20 -10.64
C ASP A 88 -15.21 -14.84 -11.28
N LEU A 89 -14.41 -14.41 -12.27
CA LEU A 89 -14.66 -13.18 -13.03
C LEU A 89 -15.94 -13.25 -13.89
N ALA A 90 -16.43 -14.46 -14.18
CA ALA A 90 -17.75 -14.65 -14.77
C ALA A 90 -18.88 -14.19 -13.83
N THR A 91 -18.67 -14.17 -12.52
CA THR A 91 -19.64 -13.70 -11.53
C THR A 91 -19.30 -12.29 -11.08
N TYR A 92 -18.04 -12.04 -10.77
CA TYR A 92 -17.54 -10.79 -10.20
C TYR A 92 -16.63 -10.07 -11.21
N PRO A 93 -17.10 -9.05 -11.95
CA PRO A 93 -16.31 -8.37 -12.98
C PRO A 93 -15.27 -7.42 -12.37
N LEU A 94 -14.28 -7.97 -11.67
CA LEU A 94 -13.27 -7.22 -10.94
C LEU A 94 -12.38 -6.42 -11.89
N GLY A 95 -11.91 -5.25 -11.44
CA GLY A 95 -10.97 -4.41 -12.19
C GLY A 95 -9.52 -4.86 -12.08
N SER A 96 -9.17 -5.54 -10.99
CA SER A 96 -7.83 -6.08 -10.84
C SER A 96 -7.76 -7.39 -10.05
N ILE A 97 -6.69 -8.12 -10.30
CA ILE A 97 -6.24 -9.26 -9.50
C ILE A 97 -4.82 -8.95 -9.03
N LEU A 98 -4.45 -9.44 -7.86
CA LEU A 98 -3.07 -9.41 -7.39
C LEU A 98 -2.51 -10.80 -7.11
N ALA A 99 -1.18 -10.88 -7.15
CA ALA A 99 -0.43 -11.86 -6.41
C ALA A 99 0.38 -11.15 -5.32
N GLY A 100 -0.09 -11.26 -4.07
CA GLY A 100 0.62 -10.73 -2.90
C GLY A 100 1.92 -11.49 -2.62
N GLY A 101 2.65 -11.06 -1.58
CA GLY A 101 3.90 -11.70 -1.18
C GLY A 101 3.79 -13.17 -0.75
N ASN A 102 2.57 -13.65 -0.48
CA ASN A 102 2.29 -15.04 -0.06
C ASN A 102 1.42 -15.82 -1.09
N SER A 103 1.29 -15.31 -2.31
CA SER A 103 0.39 -15.88 -3.30
C SER A 103 1.15 -16.23 -4.58
N ALA A 104 1.02 -17.49 -4.99
CA ALA A 104 1.64 -18.01 -6.20
C ALA A 104 0.63 -18.87 -7.00
N PRO A 105 0.82 -19.05 -8.31
CA PRO A 105 -0.03 -19.91 -9.13
C PRO A 105 -0.22 -21.29 -8.48
N ASP A 106 -1.48 -21.68 -8.28
CA ASP A 106 -1.90 -22.93 -7.64
C ASP A 106 -1.26 -23.17 -6.25
N GLY A 107 -0.89 -22.10 -5.53
CA GLY A 107 -0.19 -22.19 -4.24
C GLY A 107 1.23 -22.74 -4.33
N ASN A 108 1.84 -22.71 -5.52
CA ASN A 108 3.19 -23.21 -5.75
C ASN A 108 4.20 -22.05 -5.79
N ASP A 109 4.91 -21.80 -4.69
CA ASP A 109 5.97 -20.78 -4.59
C ASP A 109 7.15 -21.01 -5.56
N ARG A 110 7.20 -22.17 -6.22
CA ARG A 110 8.16 -22.50 -7.27
C ARG A 110 7.54 -22.55 -8.66
N ALA A 111 6.40 -21.89 -8.85
CA ALA A 111 5.75 -21.78 -10.14
C ALA A 111 6.72 -21.23 -11.18
N THR A 112 6.75 -21.89 -12.35
CA THR A 112 7.60 -21.45 -13.46
C THR A 112 7.09 -20.12 -14.03
N PRO A 113 7.93 -19.33 -14.71
CA PRO A 113 7.48 -18.13 -15.42
C PRO A 113 6.29 -18.40 -16.37
N LYS A 114 6.26 -19.58 -17.01
CA LYS A 114 5.14 -19.98 -17.87
C LYS A 114 3.83 -20.18 -17.11
N ALA A 115 3.88 -20.73 -15.89
CA ALA A 115 2.68 -20.91 -15.08
C ALA A 115 2.07 -19.56 -14.67
N TRP A 116 2.93 -18.57 -14.38
CA TRP A 116 2.51 -17.19 -14.15
C TRP A 116 1.83 -16.58 -15.37
N THR A 117 2.47 -16.63 -16.54
CA THR A 117 1.88 -16.05 -17.76
C THR A 117 0.58 -16.74 -18.15
N ASP A 118 0.51 -18.07 -18.04
CA ASP A 118 -0.70 -18.84 -18.38
C ASP A 118 -1.87 -18.48 -17.45
N LEU A 119 -1.62 -18.27 -16.15
CA LEU A 119 -2.63 -17.86 -15.17
C LEU A 119 -3.13 -16.44 -15.48
N ILE A 120 -2.23 -15.49 -15.71
CA ILE A 120 -2.58 -14.09 -16.01
C ILE A 120 -3.38 -14.02 -17.31
N ASP A 121 -2.99 -14.77 -18.34
CA ASP A 121 -3.73 -14.84 -19.60
C ASP A 121 -5.13 -15.43 -19.43
N ALA A 122 -5.29 -16.44 -18.56
CA ALA A 122 -6.60 -17.00 -18.23
C ALA A 122 -7.53 -15.96 -17.59
N TYR A 123 -7.01 -15.17 -16.63
CA TYR A 123 -7.73 -14.06 -16.02
C TYR A 123 -8.15 -12.99 -17.04
N ARG A 124 -7.21 -12.54 -17.89
CA ARG A 124 -7.48 -11.53 -18.94
C ARG A 124 -8.51 -12.02 -19.95
N LYS A 125 -8.42 -13.29 -20.34
CA LYS A 125 -9.39 -13.91 -21.25
C LYS A 125 -10.80 -13.88 -20.66
N GLU A 126 -10.96 -14.21 -19.37
CA GLU A 126 -12.27 -14.22 -18.73
C GLU A 126 -12.85 -12.81 -18.53
N ALA A 127 -12.00 -11.82 -18.20
CA ALA A 127 -12.37 -10.41 -18.09
C ALA A 127 -12.88 -9.84 -19.43
N LEU A 128 -12.28 -10.25 -20.55
CA LEU A 128 -12.65 -9.79 -21.89
C LEU A 128 -13.77 -10.61 -22.56
N ALA A 129 -14.23 -11.69 -21.93
CA ALA A 129 -15.28 -12.53 -22.50
C ALA A 129 -16.60 -11.75 -22.64
N LYS A 130 -17.15 -11.75 -23.85
CA LYS A 130 -18.39 -11.04 -24.19
C LYS A 130 -19.58 -11.72 -23.53
N ARG A 131 -20.32 -10.98 -22.69
CA ARG A 131 -21.54 -11.45 -22.02
C ARG A 131 -22.66 -10.43 -22.18
N PRO A 132 -23.93 -10.85 -22.32
CA PRO A 132 -25.06 -9.92 -22.37
C PRO A 132 -25.07 -9.01 -21.14
N GLY A 133 -25.24 -7.71 -21.36
CA GLY A 133 -25.28 -6.73 -20.28
C GLY A 133 -23.95 -6.47 -19.59
N ARG A 134 -22.81 -6.91 -20.16
CA ARG A 134 -21.48 -6.60 -19.65
C ARG A 134 -20.60 -5.86 -20.63
N THR A 135 -19.84 -4.91 -20.10
CA THR A 135 -18.81 -4.15 -20.79
C THR A 135 -17.46 -4.86 -20.64
N PRO A 136 -16.84 -5.35 -21.72
CA PRO A 136 -15.51 -5.98 -21.63
C PRO A 136 -14.45 -4.92 -21.30
N ILE A 137 -13.82 -5.06 -20.14
CA ILE A 137 -12.74 -4.18 -19.65
C ILE A 137 -11.52 -5.07 -19.36
N PRO A 138 -10.32 -4.74 -19.88
CA PRO A 138 -9.10 -5.47 -19.54
C PRO A 138 -8.82 -5.44 -18.05
N LEU A 139 -8.43 -6.59 -17.50
CA LEU A 139 -8.02 -6.71 -16.10
C LEU A 139 -6.59 -6.18 -15.90
N LEU A 140 -6.35 -5.45 -14.80
CA LEU A 140 -5.01 -5.15 -14.30
C LEU A 140 -4.50 -6.26 -13.39
N PHE A 141 -3.26 -6.72 -13.61
CA PHE A 141 -2.61 -7.69 -12.73
C PHE A 141 -1.49 -7.04 -11.92
N GLY A 142 -1.67 -6.97 -10.59
CA GLY A 142 -0.73 -6.40 -9.63
C GLY A 142 0.19 -7.45 -9.00
N ILE A 143 1.45 -7.12 -8.78
CA ILE A 143 2.46 -8.00 -8.17
C ILE A 143 3.28 -7.22 -7.14
N ASP A 144 3.67 -7.88 -6.05
CA ASP A 144 4.65 -7.32 -5.13
C ASP A 144 6.09 -7.60 -5.63
N ALA A 145 6.63 -6.72 -6.47
CA ALA A 145 8.00 -6.78 -6.99
C ALA A 145 8.87 -5.68 -6.35
N VAL A 146 9.30 -5.90 -5.10
CA VAL A 146 9.88 -4.88 -4.21
C VAL A 146 11.41 -4.82 -4.21
N HIS A 147 12.07 -5.82 -4.79
CA HIS A 147 13.52 -5.86 -4.95
C HIS A 147 13.91 -6.69 -6.18
N GLY A 148 13.24 -6.42 -7.31
CA GLY A 148 13.19 -7.28 -8.49
C GLY A 148 11.87 -8.05 -8.55
N HIS A 149 11.67 -8.91 -9.55
CA HIS A 149 10.47 -9.74 -9.63
C HIS A 149 10.54 -10.94 -8.66
N ASN A 150 10.57 -10.65 -7.36
CA ASN A 150 10.89 -11.61 -6.29
C ASN A 150 9.96 -12.84 -6.16
N ASN A 151 8.80 -12.83 -6.80
CA ASN A 151 7.86 -13.96 -6.81
C ASN A 151 8.17 -15.01 -7.91
N ILE A 152 9.09 -14.73 -8.85
CA ILE A 152 9.41 -15.66 -9.94
C ILE A 152 10.76 -16.33 -9.72
N VAL A 153 10.75 -17.66 -9.77
CA VAL A 153 12.00 -18.45 -9.72
C VAL A 153 12.88 -18.10 -10.92
N GLY A 154 14.10 -17.65 -10.62
CA GLY A 154 15.11 -17.27 -11.62
C GLY A 154 15.12 -15.79 -11.99
N ALA A 155 14.21 -14.98 -11.44
CA ALA A 155 14.27 -13.52 -11.56
C ALA A 155 15.50 -12.94 -10.84
N THR A 156 15.90 -11.74 -11.25
CA THR A 156 16.98 -11.02 -10.57
C THR A 156 16.49 -10.55 -9.21
N ILE A 157 17.28 -10.82 -8.17
CA ILE A 157 17.02 -10.33 -6.81
C ILE A 157 18.04 -9.24 -6.48
N PHE A 158 17.56 -8.00 -6.39
CA PHE A 158 18.36 -6.86 -5.97
C PHE A 158 18.46 -6.80 -4.43
N PRO A 159 19.46 -6.09 -3.89
CA PRO A 159 19.47 -5.76 -2.46
C PRO A 159 18.16 -5.07 -2.06
N HIS A 160 17.67 -5.37 -0.85
CA HIS A 160 16.55 -4.61 -0.29
C HIS A 160 16.93 -3.13 -0.07
N ASN A 161 15.89 -2.31 0.09
CA ASN A 161 15.96 -0.85 0.05
C ASN A 161 16.97 -0.25 1.04
N VAL A 162 17.11 -0.79 2.25
CA VAL A 162 18.12 -0.30 3.22
C VAL A 162 19.54 -0.39 2.67
N GLY A 163 19.86 -1.48 1.94
CA GLY A 163 21.15 -1.66 1.28
C GLY A 163 21.32 -0.73 0.07
N LEU A 164 20.24 -0.50 -0.69
CA LEU A 164 20.25 0.43 -1.82
C LEU A 164 20.39 1.89 -1.36
N GLY A 165 19.77 2.25 -0.25
CA GLY A 165 19.90 3.59 0.34
C GLY A 165 21.33 3.88 0.77
N ALA A 166 22.04 2.90 1.32
CA ALA A 166 23.46 3.03 1.67
C ALA A 166 24.36 3.37 0.46
N MET A 167 23.93 3.08 -0.77
CA MET A 167 24.69 3.38 -2.00
C MET A 167 24.66 4.86 -2.38
N ARG A 168 23.65 5.63 -1.95
CA ARG A 168 23.46 7.05 -2.29
C ARG A 168 23.55 7.33 -3.81
N ASP A 169 22.98 6.45 -4.63
CA ASP A 169 23.00 6.52 -6.10
C ASP A 169 21.57 6.47 -6.68
N PRO A 170 20.89 7.63 -6.83
CA PRO A 170 19.56 7.69 -7.42
C PRO A 170 19.50 7.18 -8.87
N ALA A 171 20.59 7.31 -9.63
CA ALA A 171 20.63 6.82 -11.02
C ALA A 171 20.69 5.29 -11.07
N LEU A 172 21.30 4.64 -10.08
CA LEU A 172 21.20 3.19 -9.91
C LEU A 172 19.76 2.75 -9.67
N ILE A 173 19.00 3.49 -8.86
CA ILE A 173 17.60 3.16 -8.55
C ILE A 173 16.72 3.20 -9.79
N GLU A 174 16.88 4.19 -10.65
CA GLU A 174 16.16 4.24 -11.92
C GLU A 174 16.45 3.00 -12.79
N ARG A 175 17.73 2.59 -12.88
CA ARG A 175 18.13 1.38 -13.63
C ARG A 175 17.55 0.10 -13.02
N ILE A 176 17.50 0.01 -11.69
CA ILE A 176 16.87 -1.13 -10.99
C ILE A 176 15.36 -1.15 -11.27
N GLY A 177 14.69 0.00 -11.23
CA GLY A 177 13.27 0.11 -11.58
C GLY A 177 13.01 -0.32 -13.01
N GLN A 178 13.85 0.12 -13.96
CA GLN A 178 13.79 -0.31 -15.35
C GLN A 178 13.91 -1.84 -15.49
N ALA A 179 14.94 -2.44 -14.90
CA ALA A 179 15.15 -3.89 -14.98
C ALA A 179 13.99 -4.66 -14.34
N THR A 180 13.51 -4.21 -13.19
CA THR A 180 12.35 -4.81 -12.49
C THR A 180 11.10 -4.75 -13.37
N ALA A 181 10.83 -3.60 -14.01
CA ALA A 181 9.68 -3.45 -14.88
C ALA A 181 9.73 -4.37 -16.11
N GLU A 182 10.91 -4.54 -16.70
CA GLU A 182 11.11 -5.45 -17.84
C GLU A 182 10.82 -6.91 -17.45
N GLU A 183 11.32 -7.35 -16.28
CA GLU A 183 11.09 -8.70 -15.75
C GLU A 183 9.61 -8.94 -15.40
N VAL A 184 8.93 -7.97 -14.78
CA VAL A 184 7.49 -8.08 -14.47
C VAL A 184 6.64 -8.05 -15.73
N ALA A 185 6.95 -7.17 -16.69
CA ALA A 185 6.18 -7.05 -17.92
C ALA A 185 6.25 -8.32 -18.78
N VAL A 186 7.44 -8.96 -18.87
CA VAL A 186 7.57 -10.23 -19.64
C VAL A 186 6.85 -11.40 -18.96
N ALA A 187 6.71 -11.36 -17.63
CA ALA A 187 5.88 -12.30 -16.89
C ALA A 187 4.38 -11.99 -16.96
N GLY A 188 3.99 -10.87 -17.59
CA GLY A 188 2.62 -10.47 -17.81
C GLY A 188 2.04 -9.54 -16.74
N GLY A 189 2.79 -9.11 -15.74
CA GLY A 189 2.32 -8.12 -14.75
C GLY A 189 2.19 -6.71 -15.34
N ASP A 190 1.16 -5.97 -14.91
CA ASP A 190 0.88 -4.60 -15.38
C ASP A 190 1.31 -3.53 -14.36
N TRP A 191 1.41 -3.93 -13.10
CA TRP A 191 1.49 -3.04 -11.95
C TRP A 191 2.32 -3.70 -10.85
N THR A 192 3.30 -2.95 -10.29
CA THR A 192 4.00 -3.36 -9.07
C THR A 192 3.65 -2.47 -7.89
N PHE A 193 3.65 -3.07 -6.70
CA PHE A 193 3.48 -2.38 -5.43
C PHE A 193 4.81 -1.80 -4.94
N GLY A 194 5.34 -0.80 -5.64
CA GLY A 194 6.54 -0.06 -5.24
C GLY A 194 6.72 1.24 -6.02
N PRO A 195 7.57 2.18 -5.53
CA PRO A 195 8.50 2.03 -4.41
C PRO A 195 7.86 2.05 -3.02
N THR A 196 8.47 1.33 -2.07
CA THR A 196 8.28 1.59 -0.64
C THR A 196 9.04 2.85 -0.25
N VAL A 197 8.31 3.89 0.13
CA VAL A 197 8.84 5.22 0.52
C VAL A 197 8.72 5.47 2.02
N ALA A 198 8.68 4.39 2.80
CA ALA A 198 8.75 4.45 4.25
C ALA A 198 10.07 5.08 4.71
N VAL A 199 10.00 5.84 5.80
CA VAL A 199 11.16 6.37 6.55
C VAL A 199 11.15 5.69 7.92
N PRO A 200 11.85 4.55 8.10
CA PRO A 200 11.89 3.84 9.38
C PRO A 200 12.53 4.72 10.46
N ARG A 201 11.89 4.80 11.63
CA ARG A 201 12.39 5.57 12.79
C ARG A 201 12.74 4.70 13.99
N ASP A 202 12.41 3.41 13.92
CA ASP A 202 12.69 2.42 14.95
C ASP A 202 13.00 1.07 14.29
N ASP A 203 14.25 0.62 14.39
CA ASP A 203 14.73 -0.61 13.75
C ASP A 203 14.05 -1.88 14.28
N ARG A 204 13.29 -1.80 15.38
CA ARG A 204 12.44 -2.90 15.85
C ARG A 204 11.31 -3.22 14.86
N TRP A 205 10.97 -2.28 13.97
CA TRP A 205 9.97 -2.52 12.93
C TRP A 205 10.45 -3.56 11.93
N GLY A 206 9.65 -4.63 11.80
CA GLY A 206 9.97 -5.79 10.96
C GLY A 206 10.14 -5.49 9.48
N ARG A 207 9.72 -4.30 9.02
CA ARG A 207 9.85 -3.84 7.63
C ARG A 207 10.86 -2.71 7.45
N SER A 208 11.71 -2.44 8.46
CA SER A 208 12.74 -1.39 8.37
C SER A 208 13.66 -1.55 7.15
N TYR A 209 13.92 -2.79 6.72
CA TYR A 209 14.72 -3.07 5.53
C TYR A 209 14.08 -2.63 4.20
N GLU A 210 12.75 -2.39 4.19
CA GLU A 210 12.00 -1.92 3.03
C GLU A 210 12.04 -0.39 2.89
N GLY A 211 12.42 0.35 3.94
CA GLY A 211 12.76 1.76 3.82
C GLY A 211 14.16 1.95 3.23
N TYR A 212 14.38 3.01 2.45
CA TYR A 212 15.73 3.32 1.95
C TYR A 212 16.66 3.85 3.05
N GLY A 213 16.11 4.36 4.15
CA GLY A 213 16.87 4.79 5.31
C GLY A 213 16.02 5.65 6.24
N GLU A 214 16.57 5.93 7.41
CA GLU A 214 15.92 6.78 8.41
C GLU A 214 15.90 8.27 8.03
N ASP A 215 16.78 8.70 7.13
CA ASP A 215 16.88 10.08 6.65
C ASP A 215 15.92 10.30 5.47
N PRO A 216 14.92 11.19 5.61
CA PRO A 216 13.93 11.47 4.57
C PRO A 216 14.53 11.96 3.24
N GLU A 217 15.70 12.60 3.25
CA GLU A 217 16.32 13.11 2.03
C GLU A 217 16.73 11.98 1.08
N ILE A 218 17.13 10.83 1.62
CA ILE A 218 17.47 9.63 0.83
C ILE A 218 16.21 9.15 0.11
N VAL A 219 15.12 8.99 0.85
CA VAL A 219 13.84 8.49 0.33
C VAL A 219 13.29 9.44 -0.73
N ALA A 220 13.33 10.75 -0.48
CA ALA A 220 12.96 11.77 -1.45
C ALA A 220 13.79 11.66 -2.73
N SER A 221 15.11 11.50 -2.62
CA SER A 221 16.00 11.40 -3.79
C SER A 221 15.77 10.15 -4.65
N TYR A 222 15.21 9.08 -4.09
CA TYR A 222 15.05 7.78 -4.76
C TYR A 222 13.65 7.52 -5.32
N SER A 223 12.62 8.07 -4.67
CA SER A 223 11.21 7.83 -5.00
C SER A 223 10.85 8.19 -6.45
N GLY A 224 11.26 9.36 -6.92
CA GLY A 224 11.09 9.81 -8.31
C GLY A 224 11.83 8.92 -9.33
N PRO A 225 13.15 8.68 -9.17
CA PRO A 225 13.91 7.77 -10.03
C PRO A 225 13.34 6.35 -10.12
N MET A 226 12.91 5.74 -9.00
CA MET A 226 12.25 4.43 -9.06
C MET A 226 10.95 4.50 -9.87
N THR A 227 10.15 5.55 -9.66
CA THR A 227 8.91 5.78 -10.42
C THR A 227 9.18 5.87 -11.92
N GLN A 228 10.21 6.60 -12.33
CA GLN A 228 10.60 6.74 -13.73
C GLN A 228 11.17 5.45 -14.32
N GLY A 229 11.95 4.69 -13.53
CA GLY A 229 12.44 3.38 -13.92
C GLY A 229 11.29 2.41 -14.21
N LEU A 230 10.32 2.35 -13.31
CA LEU A 230 9.16 1.45 -13.42
C LEU A 230 8.24 1.80 -14.60
N GLN A 231 7.83 3.07 -14.68
CA GLN A 231 6.76 3.51 -15.59
C GLN A 231 7.29 4.06 -16.92
N GLY A 232 8.56 4.43 -16.97
CA GLY A 232 9.10 5.23 -18.06
C GLY A 232 8.44 6.60 -18.17
N LYS A 233 8.71 7.30 -19.28
CA LYS A 233 8.08 8.59 -19.57
C LYS A 233 6.63 8.40 -19.99
N LEU A 234 5.70 8.98 -19.23
CA LEU A 234 4.30 9.05 -19.61
C LEU A 234 4.12 9.97 -20.83
N VAL A 235 3.24 9.56 -21.75
CA VAL A 235 2.90 10.33 -22.95
C VAL A 235 1.37 10.47 -23.00
N PRO A 236 0.83 11.70 -23.13
CA PRO A 236 -0.62 11.90 -23.16
C PRO A 236 -1.29 11.04 -24.23
N GLY A 237 -2.39 10.38 -23.87
CA GLY A 237 -3.16 9.53 -24.80
C GLY A 237 -2.46 8.25 -25.25
N LYS A 238 -1.37 7.86 -24.58
CA LYS A 238 -0.64 6.61 -24.84
C LYS A 238 -0.62 5.73 -23.60
N PRO A 239 -0.71 4.40 -23.75
CA PRO A 239 -0.42 3.50 -22.64
C PRO A 239 1.06 3.62 -22.26
N ILE A 240 1.38 3.10 -21.07
CA ILE A 240 2.77 2.87 -20.65
C ILE A 240 3.51 2.07 -21.74
N ALA A 241 4.77 2.42 -21.99
CA ALA A 241 5.56 1.80 -23.04
C ALA A 241 5.79 0.30 -22.78
N PRO A 242 5.96 -0.55 -23.82
CA PRO A 242 6.33 -1.95 -23.63
C PRO A 242 7.58 -2.10 -22.76
N GLY A 243 7.59 -3.07 -21.84
CA GLY A 243 8.68 -3.28 -20.88
C GLY A 243 8.67 -2.29 -19.69
N ARG A 244 7.57 -1.56 -19.52
CA ARG A 244 7.30 -0.70 -18.36
C ARG A 244 5.97 -1.08 -17.73
N ILE A 245 5.81 -0.79 -16.45
CA ILE A 245 4.64 -1.14 -15.64
C ILE A 245 4.22 0.03 -14.76
N ALA A 246 2.98 0.04 -14.25
CA ALA A 246 2.55 1.01 -13.25
C ALA A 246 3.27 0.77 -11.91
N GLY A 247 3.54 1.85 -11.16
CA GLY A 247 4.06 1.78 -9.79
C GLY A 247 3.02 2.16 -8.73
N SER A 248 3.35 1.88 -7.47
CA SER A 248 2.60 2.29 -6.28
C SER A 248 3.53 2.84 -5.20
N ALA A 249 3.48 4.15 -4.94
CA ALA A 249 4.18 4.71 -3.78
C ALA A 249 3.48 4.22 -2.50
N LYS A 250 4.23 3.58 -1.59
CA LYS A 250 3.66 2.93 -0.41
C LYS A 250 4.49 3.10 0.88
N HIS A 251 3.90 3.06 2.08
CA HIS A 251 2.46 3.04 2.37
C HIS A 251 2.04 4.38 2.97
N PHE A 252 0.98 5.00 2.45
CA PHE A 252 0.56 6.35 2.78
C PHE A 252 -0.36 6.35 4.02
N LEU A 253 0.05 6.87 5.17
CA LEU A 253 1.40 7.35 5.46
C LEU A 253 1.90 6.95 6.85
N ALA A 254 3.21 7.13 7.05
CA ALA A 254 3.92 6.95 8.30
C ALA A 254 3.97 5.52 8.86
N ASP A 255 3.92 4.54 7.97
CA ASP A 255 4.19 3.13 8.27
C ASP A 255 5.53 2.91 9.00
N GLY A 256 6.56 3.69 8.66
CA GLY A 256 7.87 3.64 9.34
C GLY A 256 7.98 4.40 10.68
N GLY A 257 6.91 5.07 11.12
CA GLY A 257 6.88 5.94 12.31
C GLY A 257 6.10 5.38 13.50
N THR A 258 5.76 4.08 13.49
CA THR A 258 4.92 3.48 14.52
C THR A 258 5.61 3.42 15.88
N HIS A 259 4.83 3.62 16.94
CA HIS A 259 5.33 3.58 18.31
C HIS A 259 5.95 2.20 18.63
N ASP A 260 7.15 2.21 19.20
CA ASP A 260 7.95 1.01 19.48
C ASP A 260 8.28 0.14 18.25
N GLY A 261 8.18 0.68 17.04
CA GLY A 261 8.41 -0.06 15.81
C GLY A 261 7.42 -1.21 15.62
N ARG A 262 6.19 -1.10 16.13
CA ARG A 262 5.17 -2.15 15.96
C ARG A 262 4.62 -2.10 14.55
N ASP A 263 4.72 -3.20 13.81
CA ASP A 263 4.09 -3.29 12.50
C ASP A 263 2.57 -3.09 12.62
N GLN A 264 2.01 -2.24 11.75
CA GLN A 264 0.58 -1.85 11.76
C GLN A 264 0.14 -1.15 13.06
N GLY A 265 1.09 -0.64 13.85
CA GLY A 265 0.82 0.09 15.09
C GLY A 265 0.49 1.57 14.86
N ASP A 266 0.20 2.27 15.95
CA ASP A 266 -0.09 3.70 15.90
C ASP A 266 1.19 4.52 15.66
N ALA A 267 1.19 5.38 14.66
CA ALA A 267 2.19 6.44 14.49
C ALA A 267 1.81 7.67 15.36
N LEU A 268 2.34 7.72 16.59
CA LEU A 268 2.04 8.78 17.57
C LEU A 268 2.90 10.03 17.33
N ILE A 269 2.69 10.69 16.20
CA ILE A 269 3.51 11.82 15.74
C ILE A 269 2.68 13.06 15.39
N SER A 270 3.32 14.22 15.38
CA SER A 270 2.67 15.48 14.98
C SER A 270 2.46 15.56 13.46
N GLU A 271 1.51 16.37 12.99
CA GLU A 271 1.37 16.64 11.55
C GLU A 271 2.63 17.28 10.95
N GLN A 272 3.34 18.10 11.73
CA GLN A 272 4.63 18.65 11.30
C GLN A 272 5.64 17.54 11.00
N GLU A 273 5.70 16.49 11.84
CA GLU A 273 6.59 15.35 11.64
C GLU A 273 6.10 14.42 10.51
N LEU A 274 4.78 14.22 10.38
CA LEU A 274 4.19 13.54 9.21
C LEU A 274 4.70 14.18 7.91
N VAL A 275 4.67 15.51 7.84
CA VAL A 275 5.13 16.26 6.66
C VAL A 275 6.65 16.21 6.52
N SER A 276 7.41 16.59 7.55
CA SER A 276 8.86 16.77 7.42
C SER A 276 9.64 15.46 7.33
N VAL A 277 9.06 14.35 7.76
CA VAL A 277 9.71 13.03 7.77
C VAL A 277 8.99 12.07 6.82
N HIS A 278 7.76 11.69 7.13
CA HIS A 278 7.11 10.54 6.49
C HIS A 278 6.49 10.83 5.12
N ALA A 279 6.25 12.10 4.79
CA ALA A 279 5.70 12.49 3.50
C ALA A 279 6.77 12.64 2.40
N GLN A 280 8.07 12.67 2.73
CA GLN A 280 9.11 13.19 1.83
C GLN A 280 9.33 12.37 0.55
N GLY A 281 8.97 11.08 0.53
CA GLY A 281 9.01 10.28 -0.69
C GLY A 281 7.81 10.46 -1.63
N TYR A 282 6.70 11.06 -1.17
CA TYR A 282 5.49 11.18 -1.99
C TYR A 282 5.57 12.30 -3.03
N PRO A 283 6.00 13.54 -2.72
CA PRO A 283 6.07 14.60 -3.73
C PRO A 283 6.90 14.23 -4.95
N PRO A 284 8.14 13.68 -4.83
CA PRO A 284 8.92 13.35 -6.02
C PRO A 284 8.32 12.17 -6.81
N SER A 285 7.67 11.19 -6.15
CA SER A 285 6.90 10.15 -6.85
C SER A 285 5.68 10.72 -7.60
N ILE A 286 4.92 11.62 -6.97
CA ILE A 286 3.76 12.28 -7.59
C ILE A 286 4.18 13.12 -8.79
N ASP A 287 5.23 13.93 -8.65
CA ASP A 287 5.76 14.78 -9.71
C ASP A 287 6.35 13.95 -10.87
N ALA A 288 6.94 12.79 -10.56
CA ALA A 288 7.37 11.80 -11.56
C ALA A 288 6.20 11.08 -12.25
N GLY A 289 4.98 11.21 -11.71
CA GLY A 289 3.75 10.67 -12.28
C GLY A 289 3.41 9.25 -11.83
N ILE A 290 3.74 8.87 -10.60
CA ILE A 290 3.31 7.59 -10.01
C ILE A 290 1.80 7.41 -10.21
N LEU A 291 1.40 6.23 -10.71
CA LEU A 291 0.01 5.99 -11.12
C LEU A 291 -0.90 5.55 -9.98
N THR A 292 -0.33 5.03 -8.88
CA THR A 292 -1.10 4.63 -7.69
C THR A 292 -0.36 5.00 -6.40
N VAL A 293 -1.12 5.12 -5.31
CA VAL A 293 -0.60 5.24 -3.94
C VAL A 293 -1.31 4.20 -3.10
N MET A 294 -0.56 3.41 -2.33
CA MET A 294 -1.13 2.40 -1.43
C MET A 294 -1.20 2.99 -0.02
N ALA A 295 -2.36 2.92 0.63
CA ALA A 295 -2.51 3.39 2.01
C ALA A 295 -1.75 2.48 3.00
N SER A 296 -1.34 3.05 4.12
CA SER A 296 -0.85 2.30 5.29
C SER A 296 -2.00 1.49 5.92
N PHE A 297 -1.63 0.45 6.67
CA PHE A 297 -2.54 -0.34 7.51
C PHE A 297 -3.29 0.53 8.53
#